data_AF-A0A834HSP2-F1
#
_entry.id   AF-A0A834HSP2-F1
#
_cell.length_a   1.000
_cell.length_b   1.000
_cell.length_c   1.000
_cell.angle_alpha   90.00
_cell.angle_beta   90.00
_cell.angle_gamma   90.00
#
_symmetry.space_group_name_H-M   'P 1'
#
loop_
_entity.id
_entity.type
_entity.pdbx_description
1 polymer ?
#
loop_
_entity_poly.entity_id
_entity_poly.type
_entity_poly.pdbx_seq_one_letter_code
_entity_poly.pdbx_strand_id
1 'polypeptide(L)'
;MLRNKLLNIKSDETKECFYFGGESTSFDDPPNVSEYFSNANSTNSKSVCAEIVEIQRSLSQKLKGMNFLSSRIKYVYDPTDYASEPSEKYIEEYCQDTKEVLFVGMNPGPFGMCQTGVPFGDTKWVKNWLGIEGKVDKPLPECPARPVEGFKCTKKEQSGHRFWSLFSELCHIPEKFFKHAFLYNYCPLAFMDNNGRNITPADEKNKDLESVCDQYFLKIINVLKPQMIVGIGRYVEKRIGAIIKTVEVKPQNHDLLKYFK
;
A
#
# COMPACT_ATOMS: atom_id res chain seq x y z
N MET A 1 -17.54 -17.05 -2.82
CA MET A 1 -18.17 -15.88 -3.49
C MET A 1 -17.14 -14.83 -3.97
N LEU A 2 -16.09 -14.49 -3.20
CA LEU A 2 -14.97 -13.66 -3.72
C LEU A 2 -14.30 -14.29 -4.95
N ARG A 3 -14.11 -15.61 -4.92
CA ARG A 3 -13.68 -16.44 -6.05
C ARG A 3 -14.51 -16.23 -7.31
N ASN A 4 -15.84 -16.11 -7.19
CA ASN A 4 -16.72 -15.95 -8.36
C ASN A 4 -16.77 -14.51 -8.87
N LYS A 5 -16.57 -13.49 -8.01
CA LYS A 5 -16.48 -12.10 -8.45
C LYS A 5 -15.14 -11.78 -9.11
N LEU A 6 -14.02 -12.35 -8.65
CA LEU A 6 -12.72 -12.20 -9.30
C LEU A 6 -12.64 -12.96 -10.64
N LEU A 7 -13.36 -14.07 -10.78
CA LEU A 7 -13.45 -14.81 -12.05
C LEU A 7 -14.37 -14.14 -13.09
N ASN A 8 -15.36 -13.35 -12.66
CA ASN A 8 -16.32 -12.68 -13.57
C ASN A 8 -15.81 -11.37 -14.19
N ILE A 9 -14.60 -10.90 -13.87
CA ILE A 9 -13.96 -9.77 -14.57
C ILE A 9 -13.53 -10.20 -15.99
N LYS A 10 -13.52 -11.50 -16.30
CA LYS A 10 -13.10 -12.06 -17.59
C LYS A 10 -14.13 -12.05 -18.73
N SER A 11 -15.36 -11.53 -18.56
CA SER A 11 -16.43 -11.79 -19.54
C SER A 11 -17.01 -10.60 -20.31
N ASP A 12 -16.50 -9.37 -20.15
CA ASP A 12 -16.99 -8.22 -20.94
C ASP A 12 -15.92 -7.67 -21.91
N GLU A 13 -15.49 -8.51 -22.83
CA GLU A 13 -14.86 -8.08 -24.09
C GLU A 13 -15.71 -8.56 -25.27
N THR A 14 -16.76 -7.81 -25.61
CA THR A 14 -17.29 -7.75 -26.97
C THR A 14 -17.94 -6.38 -27.17
N LYS A 15 -17.21 -5.45 -27.78
CA LYS A 15 -17.82 -4.34 -28.52
C LYS A 15 -17.23 -4.33 -29.92
N GLU A 16 -18.10 -4.73 -30.83
CA GLU A 16 -17.98 -4.59 -32.27
C GLU A 16 -17.65 -3.14 -32.64
N CYS A 17 -16.61 -2.94 -33.44
CA CYS A 17 -16.38 -1.69 -34.16
C CYS A 17 -16.60 -1.95 -35.64
N PHE A 18 -17.72 -1.43 -36.16
CA PHE A 18 -17.93 -1.23 -37.59
C PHE A 18 -17.08 -0.06 -38.07
N TYR A 19 -16.31 -0.24 -39.15
CA TYR A 19 -15.77 0.87 -39.93
C TYR A 19 -16.10 0.69 -41.41
N PHE A 20 -16.76 1.70 -41.96
CA PHE A 20 -17.07 1.87 -43.37
C PHE A 20 -15.81 2.28 -44.15
N GLY A 21 -15.74 1.84 -45.40
CA GLY A 21 -14.62 2.06 -46.31
C GLY A 21 -14.43 3.50 -46.78
N GLY A 22 -13.23 3.74 -47.32
CA GLY A 22 -12.85 4.92 -48.08
C GLY A 22 -11.53 4.64 -48.80
N GLU A 23 -11.54 4.86 -50.11
CA GLU A 23 -10.52 4.53 -51.11
C GLU A 23 -9.19 5.28 -50.90
N SER A 24 -8.07 4.67 -51.29
CA SER A 24 -6.75 5.30 -51.37
C SER A 24 -6.34 5.51 -52.83
N THR A 25 -6.15 6.76 -53.21
CA THR A 25 -5.37 7.18 -54.38
C THR A 25 -3.99 7.67 -53.94
N SER A 26 -2.97 7.26 -54.69
CA SER A 26 -1.54 7.56 -54.58
C SER A 26 -1.15 9.00 -54.96
N PHE A 27 -0.06 9.50 -54.35
CA PHE A 27 1.09 10.23 -54.92
C PHE A 27 1.62 11.41 -54.07
N ASP A 28 2.97 11.46 -54.05
CA ASP A 28 3.93 12.56 -53.85
C ASP A 28 4.45 12.95 -52.45
N ASP A 29 5.80 13.03 -52.41
CA ASP A 29 6.71 13.28 -51.30
C ASP A 29 6.48 14.62 -50.56
N PRO A 30 6.76 14.71 -49.25
CA PRO A 30 6.75 15.99 -48.54
C PRO A 30 8.09 16.72 -48.66
N PRO A 31 8.11 18.06 -48.84
CA PRO A 31 9.31 18.85 -48.71
C PRO A 31 9.67 19.06 -47.23
N ASN A 32 10.98 19.05 -47.00
CA ASN A 32 11.67 19.41 -45.77
C ASN A 32 11.26 20.79 -45.26
N VAL A 33 10.75 20.87 -44.02
CA VAL A 33 10.58 22.15 -43.31
C VAL A 33 10.93 22.00 -41.82
N SER A 34 12.04 22.65 -41.46
CA SER A 34 12.27 23.36 -40.19
C SER A 34 12.60 22.57 -38.92
N GLU A 35 13.91 22.44 -38.68
CA GLU A 35 14.58 22.30 -37.37
C GLU A 35 14.32 23.51 -36.43
N TYR A 36 13.09 23.83 -36.01
CA TYR A 36 12.86 24.90 -35.02
C TYR A 36 11.60 24.75 -34.16
N PHE A 37 11.26 23.52 -33.76
CA PHE A 37 10.38 23.29 -32.61
C PHE A 37 11.00 22.25 -31.68
N SER A 38 11.93 22.70 -30.85
CA SER A 38 12.23 22.02 -29.59
C SER A 38 10.93 21.99 -28.78
N ASN A 39 10.28 20.82 -28.75
CA ASN A 39 9.20 20.50 -27.82
C ASN A 39 9.77 20.49 -26.39
N ALA A 40 9.96 21.69 -25.83
CA ALA A 40 10.02 21.93 -24.41
C ALA A 40 8.61 21.68 -23.84
N ASN A 41 8.32 20.42 -23.52
CA ASN A 41 7.37 20.00 -22.47
C ASN A 41 7.48 18.48 -22.26
N SER A 42 8.68 18.01 -21.93
CA SER A 42 8.83 16.77 -21.18
C SER A 42 8.61 17.10 -19.71
N THR A 43 7.35 17.21 -19.28
CA THR A 43 7.04 17.10 -17.86
C THR A 43 7.54 15.73 -17.41
N ASN A 44 8.64 15.71 -16.67
CA ASN A 44 9.27 14.52 -16.13
C ASN A 44 8.33 13.95 -15.04
N SER A 45 7.26 13.27 -15.45
CA SER A 45 6.29 12.65 -14.53
C SER A 45 7.04 11.56 -13.78
N LYS A 46 7.06 11.64 -12.45
CA LYS A 46 7.60 10.58 -11.60
C LYS A 46 6.82 9.28 -11.88
N SER A 47 7.48 8.14 -11.71
CA SER A 47 6.78 6.84 -11.75
C SER A 47 5.86 6.71 -10.54
N VAL A 48 4.82 5.87 -10.66
CA VAL A 48 3.88 5.61 -9.55
C VAL A 48 4.62 5.15 -8.29
N CYS A 49 5.55 4.20 -8.40
CA CYS A 49 6.32 3.72 -7.26
C CYS A 49 7.15 4.84 -6.59
N ALA A 50 7.79 5.72 -7.38
CA ALA A 50 8.57 6.83 -6.85
C ALA A 50 7.70 7.83 -6.08
N GLU A 51 6.49 8.12 -6.57
CA GLU A 51 5.53 8.97 -5.86
C GLU A 51 5.06 8.33 -4.55
N ILE A 52 4.77 7.02 -4.55
CA ILE A 52 4.35 6.30 -3.34
C ILE A 52 5.46 6.27 -2.29
N VAL A 53 6.71 6.04 -2.70
CA VAL A 53 7.88 6.12 -1.79
C VAL A 53 8.02 7.53 -1.21
N GLU A 54 7.88 8.57 -2.03
CA GLU A 54 7.96 9.96 -1.55
C GLU A 54 6.83 10.30 -0.57
N ILE A 55 5.60 9.84 -0.83
CA ILE A 55 4.47 9.99 0.09
C ILE A 55 4.76 9.26 1.41
N GLN A 56 5.29 8.03 1.37
CA GLN A 56 5.66 7.26 2.57
C GLN A 56 6.73 7.97 3.39
N ARG A 57 7.84 8.38 2.76
CA ARG A 57 8.93 9.11 3.44
C ARG A 57 8.42 10.41 4.05
N SER A 58 7.60 11.15 3.32
CA SER A 58 7.02 12.41 3.79
C SER A 58 6.03 12.21 4.95
N LEU A 59 5.28 11.09 4.97
CA LEU A 59 4.41 10.73 6.09
C LEU A 59 5.25 10.40 7.33
N SER A 60 6.27 9.55 7.17
CA SER A 60 7.20 9.18 8.25
C SER A 60 7.85 10.42 8.86
N GLN A 61 8.40 11.32 8.03
CA GLN A 61 9.01 12.58 8.50
C GLN A 61 8.01 13.47 9.24
N LYS A 62 6.77 13.59 8.73
CA LYS A 62 5.73 14.40 9.37
C LYS A 62 5.37 13.85 10.76
N LEU A 63 5.21 12.54 10.88
CA LEU A 63 4.88 11.86 12.13
C LEU A 63 6.04 11.86 13.12
N LYS A 64 7.29 11.80 12.64
CA LYS A 64 8.51 11.92 13.47
C LYS A 64 8.60 13.26 14.21
N GLY A 65 8.00 14.32 13.65
CA GLY A 65 7.90 15.63 14.30
C GLY A 65 6.81 15.75 15.37
N MET A 66 6.00 14.70 15.59
CA MET A 66 4.93 14.68 16.59
C MET A 66 5.37 13.99 17.88
N ASN A 67 4.81 14.39 19.02
CA ASN A 67 5.07 13.73 20.30
C ASN A 67 3.92 12.78 20.66
N PHE A 68 4.21 11.49 20.69
CA PHE A 68 3.25 10.45 21.11
C PHE A 68 3.57 9.85 22.49
N LEU A 69 4.72 10.17 23.08
CA LEU A 69 5.10 9.61 24.37
C LEU A 69 4.20 10.16 25.48
N SER A 70 3.67 9.25 26.30
CA SER A 70 2.71 9.58 27.35
C SER A 70 2.85 8.63 28.55
N SER A 71 1.90 8.68 29.49
CA SER A 71 1.81 7.67 30.54
C SER A 71 1.48 6.28 29.99
N ARG A 72 0.84 6.20 28.81
CA ARG A 72 0.40 4.96 28.16
C ARG A 72 1.38 4.49 27.08
N ILE A 73 1.83 5.39 26.22
CA ILE A 73 2.74 5.09 25.10
C ILE A 73 4.16 5.38 25.54
N LYS A 74 5.01 4.36 25.40
CA LYS A 74 6.39 4.36 25.89
C LYS A 74 7.39 4.06 24.80
N TYR A 75 6.96 3.35 23.77
CA TYR A 75 7.73 3.08 22.57
C TYR A 75 6.89 3.38 21.34
N VAL A 76 7.51 4.01 20.35
CA VAL A 76 6.92 4.34 19.05
C VAL A 76 7.88 3.83 17.99
N TYR A 77 7.41 2.90 17.17
CA TYR A 77 8.20 2.34 16.08
C TYR A 77 7.64 2.83 14.74
N ASP A 78 8.53 3.24 13.85
CA ASP A 78 8.23 3.50 12.45
C ASP A 78 9.06 2.56 11.54
N PRO A 79 8.53 1.38 11.18
CA PRO A 79 9.21 0.47 10.26
C PRO A 79 9.42 1.05 8.86
N THR A 80 8.71 2.11 8.46
CA THR A 80 8.98 2.74 7.16
C THR A 80 10.26 3.59 7.18
N ASP A 81 10.79 3.91 8.38
CA ASP A 81 12.08 4.59 8.59
C ASP A 81 13.21 3.55 8.76
N TYR A 82 13.16 2.73 9.82
CA TYR A 82 14.26 1.81 10.15
C TYR A 82 14.31 0.53 9.28
N ALA A 83 13.21 0.17 8.61
CA ALA A 83 13.17 -0.92 7.63
C ALA A 83 12.86 -0.36 6.23
N SER A 84 13.36 0.85 5.93
CA SER A 84 13.14 1.55 4.66
C SER A 84 13.58 0.73 3.45
N GLU A 85 14.74 0.06 3.49
CA GLU A 85 15.22 -0.75 2.36
C GLU A 85 14.20 -1.83 1.91
N PRO A 86 13.77 -2.79 2.74
CA PRO A 86 12.77 -3.77 2.32
C PRO A 86 11.38 -3.14 2.09
N SER A 87 11.03 -2.05 2.78
CA SER A 87 9.76 -1.36 2.58
C SER A 87 9.65 -0.71 1.20
N GLU A 88 10.71 -0.02 0.78
CA GLU A 88 10.77 0.63 -0.54
C GLU A 88 10.93 -0.40 -1.64
N LYS A 89 11.75 -1.45 -1.43
CA LYS A 89 11.85 -2.57 -2.38
C LYS A 89 10.49 -3.24 -2.63
N TYR A 90 9.65 -3.37 -1.61
CA TYR A 90 8.27 -3.86 -1.78
C TYR A 90 7.41 -2.94 -2.66
N ILE A 91 7.54 -1.61 -2.50
CA ILE A 91 6.81 -0.63 -3.32
C ILE A 91 7.35 -0.62 -4.75
N GLU A 92 8.66 -0.63 -4.91
CA GLU A 92 9.33 -0.67 -6.21
C GLU A 92 9.00 -1.95 -6.97
N GLU A 93 9.02 -3.12 -6.33
CA GLU A 93 8.71 -4.37 -7.03
C GLU A 93 7.22 -4.44 -7.44
N TYR A 94 6.32 -3.98 -6.57
CA TYR A 94 4.90 -4.33 -6.68
C TYR A 94 3.93 -3.17 -6.93
N CYS A 95 4.41 -1.92 -6.95
CA CYS A 95 3.57 -0.72 -7.08
C CYS A 95 4.00 0.17 -8.26
N GLN A 96 4.28 -0.43 -9.41
CA GLN A 96 4.76 0.27 -10.61
C GLN A 96 3.66 1.04 -11.38
N ASP A 97 2.39 0.71 -11.15
CA ASP A 97 1.23 1.24 -11.85
C ASP A 97 0.04 1.47 -10.90
N THR A 98 -1.03 2.09 -11.42
CA THR A 98 -2.32 2.22 -10.73
C THR A 98 -2.90 0.85 -10.40
N LYS A 99 -3.68 0.76 -9.31
CA LYS A 99 -4.19 -0.53 -8.80
C LYS A 99 -5.70 -0.54 -8.82
N GLU A 100 -6.32 -1.60 -9.33
CA GLU A 100 -7.79 -1.73 -9.30
C GLU A 100 -8.30 -1.86 -7.85
N VAL A 101 -7.57 -2.62 -7.02
CA VAL A 101 -7.95 -2.90 -5.63
C VAL A 101 -6.84 -2.47 -4.66
N LEU A 102 -7.18 -1.63 -3.70
CA LEU A 102 -6.28 -1.28 -2.60
C LEU A 102 -6.75 -1.93 -1.29
N PHE A 103 -6.00 -2.91 -0.81
CA PHE A 103 -6.17 -3.45 0.54
C PHE A 103 -5.48 -2.57 1.56
N VAL A 104 -6.15 -2.31 2.69
CA VAL A 104 -5.65 -1.37 3.70
C VAL A 104 -5.71 -1.99 5.09
N GLY A 105 -4.55 -2.20 5.70
CA GLY A 105 -4.42 -2.54 7.11
C GLY A 105 -4.41 -1.31 8.03
N MET A 106 -4.47 -1.55 9.33
CA MET A 106 -4.50 -0.47 10.32
C MET A 106 -3.12 0.11 10.58
N ASN A 107 -2.23 -0.72 11.13
CA ASN A 107 -0.89 -0.32 11.53
C ASN A 107 0.03 -1.57 11.68
N PRO A 108 1.35 -1.40 11.78
CA PRO A 108 2.29 -2.51 11.89
C PRO A 108 2.03 -3.44 13.08
N GLY A 109 2.10 -4.74 12.84
CA GLY A 109 2.18 -5.76 13.89
C GLY A 109 3.62 -6.00 14.36
N PRO A 110 3.85 -6.34 15.64
CA PRO A 110 5.18 -6.41 16.24
C PRO A 110 6.11 -7.47 15.64
N PHE A 111 5.55 -8.57 15.11
CA PHE A 111 6.31 -9.66 14.49
C PHE A 111 6.16 -9.71 12.97
N GLY A 112 5.43 -8.74 12.39
CA GLY A 112 5.18 -8.64 10.96
C GLY A 112 5.92 -7.43 10.39
N MET A 113 5.18 -6.39 10.02
CA MET A 113 5.75 -5.17 9.44
C MET A 113 6.81 -4.49 10.32
N CYS A 114 6.74 -4.58 11.66
CA CYS A 114 7.83 -4.07 12.52
C CYS A 114 9.17 -4.81 12.34
N GLN A 115 9.16 -5.98 11.72
CA GLN A 115 10.35 -6.78 11.45
C GLN A 115 10.80 -6.68 9.99
N THR A 116 9.87 -6.40 9.07
CA THR A 116 10.12 -6.55 7.62
C THR A 116 9.94 -5.28 6.81
N GLY A 117 9.30 -4.24 7.36
CA GLY A 117 8.91 -3.05 6.58
C GLY A 117 7.73 -3.26 5.63
N VAL A 118 7.21 -4.49 5.50
CA VAL A 118 6.13 -4.86 4.58
C VAL A 118 4.80 -5.00 5.34
N PRO A 119 3.69 -4.40 4.87
CA PRO A 119 2.37 -4.58 5.50
C PRO A 119 2.00 -6.05 5.63
N PHE A 120 1.43 -6.45 6.79
CA PHE A 120 1.13 -7.86 7.08
C PHE A 120 2.36 -8.78 6.91
N GLY A 121 3.57 -8.24 7.07
CA GLY A 121 4.80 -8.90 6.61
C GLY A 121 5.36 -9.95 7.57
N ASP A 122 4.70 -11.10 7.68
CA ASP A 122 5.30 -12.30 8.29
C ASP A 122 6.59 -12.67 7.54
N THR A 123 7.70 -12.83 8.26
CA THR A 123 9.05 -12.96 7.68
C THR A 123 9.15 -14.09 6.66
N LYS A 124 8.47 -15.22 6.87
CA LYS A 124 8.50 -16.35 5.94
C LYS A 124 7.83 -16.03 4.61
N TRP A 125 6.69 -15.36 4.64
CA TRP A 125 5.96 -14.98 3.42
C TRP A 125 6.66 -13.86 2.67
N VAL A 126 7.17 -12.86 3.39
CA VAL A 126 7.90 -11.75 2.76
C VAL A 126 9.16 -12.27 2.05
N LYS A 127 9.92 -13.15 2.69
CA LYS A 127 11.11 -13.73 2.09
C LYS A 127 10.79 -14.72 0.95
N ASN A 128 9.97 -15.73 1.23
CA ASN A 128 9.86 -16.89 0.35
C ASN A 128 8.82 -16.74 -0.77
N TRP A 129 7.82 -15.88 -0.60
CA TRP A 129 6.77 -15.67 -1.59
C TRP A 129 6.84 -14.30 -2.24
N LEU A 130 7.10 -13.23 -1.47
CA LEU A 130 7.30 -11.90 -2.03
C LEU A 130 8.73 -11.67 -2.55
N GLY A 131 9.71 -12.50 -2.19
CA GLY A 131 11.09 -12.32 -2.63
C GLY A 131 11.77 -11.06 -2.09
N ILE A 132 11.22 -10.48 -1.01
CA ILE A 132 11.72 -9.24 -0.41
C ILE A 132 12.58 -9.58 0.80
N GLU A 133 13.81 -9.07 0.78
CA GLU A 133 14.74 -9.03 1.90
C GLU A 133 15.54 -7.72 1.78
N GLY A 134 16.07 -7.25 2.92
CA GLY A 134 16.91 -6.05 2.97
C GLY A 134 17.40 -5.78 4.40
N LYS A 135 18.24 -4.75 4.56
CA LYS A 135 18.69 -4.30 5.86
C LYS A 135 17.51 -3.77 6.69
N VAL A 136 17.50 -4.13 7.97
CA VAL A 136 16.55 -3.63 8.96
C VAL A 136 17.36 -3.11 10.14
N ASP A 137 17.30 -1.80 10.35
CA ASP A 137 17.92 -1.12 11.48
C ASP A 137 17.01 -1.18 12.72
N LYS A 138 17.52 -0.66 13.85
CA LYS A 138 16.82 -0.68 15.13
C LYS A 138 16.04 0.62 15.37
N PRO A 139 14.83 0.56 15.95
CA PRO A 139 14.14 1.74 16.45
C PRO A 139 14.87 2.31 17.68
N LEU A 140 14.79 3.63 17.89
CA LEU A 140 15.32 4.30 19.07
C LEU A 140 14.19 5.05 19.82
N PRO A 141 13.91 4.71 21.10
CA PRO A 141 14.41 3.56 21.85
C PRO A 141 13.77 2.23 21.40
N GLU A 142 14.49 1.13 21.56
CA GLU A 142 13.95 -0.22 21.38
C GLU A 142 13.27 -0.70 22.67
N CYS A 143 12.06 -1.23 22.54
CA CYS A 143 11.33 -1.93 23.59
C CYS A 143 11.98 -3.29 23.87
N PRO A 144 12.49 -3.56 25.09
CA PRO A 144 13.12 -4.84 25.42
C PRO A 144 12.19 -6.05 25.22
N ALA A 145 10.88 -5.88 25.42
CA ALA A 145 9.89 -6.92 25.22
C ALA A 145 9.53 -7.16 23.73
N ARG A 146 9.92 -6.24 22.84
CA ARG A 146 9.61 -6.26 21.40
C ARG A 146 10.85 -5.86 20.58
N PRO A 147 11.91 -6.67 20.61
CA PRO A 147 13.09 -6.41 19.78
C PRO A 147 12.75 -6.54 18.29
N VAL A 148 13.41 -5.73 17.47
CA VAL A 148 13.42 -5.80 16.01
C VAL A 148 14.61 -6.65 15.57
N GLU A 149 14.35 -7.88 15.18
CA GLU A 149 15.37 -8.85 14.72
C GLU A 149 15.48 -8.89 13.19
N GLY A 150 14.66 -8.11 12.49
CA GLY A 150 14.60 -8.10 11.04
C GLY A 150 14.08 -9.43 10.49
N PHE A 151 14.61 -9.83 9.34
CA PHE A 151 14.32 -11.14 8.71
C PHE A 151 14.82 -12.36 9.51
N LYS A 152 15.56 -12.16 10.62
CA LYS A 152 15.92 -13.24 11.55
C LYS A 152 14.83 -13.54 12.56
N CYS A 153 13.78 -12.72 12.64
CA CYS A 153 12.67 -12.97 13.56
C CYS A 153 11.97 -14.29 13.22
N THR A 154 11.93 -15.20 14.20
CA THR A 154 11.34 -16.54 14.06
C THR A 154 9.87 -16.59 14.48
N LYS A 155 9.37 -15.51 15.08
CA LYS A 155 7.98 -15.41 15.53
C LYS A 155 7.06 -15.23 14.33
N LYS A 156 5.99 -16.02 14.31
CA LYS A 156 4.95 -15.95 13.29
C LYS A 156 4.02 -14.78 13.56
N GLU A 157 3.75 -13.96 12.55
CA GLU A 157 2.70 -12.96 12.60
C GLU A 157 1.43 -13.56 11.99
N GLN A 158 0.45 -13.89 12.84
CA GLN A 158 -0.69 -14.71 12.40
C GLN A 158 -1.59 -14.01 11.39
N SER A 159 -1.74 -12.69 11.47
CA SER A 159 -2.59 -11.94 10.55
C SER A 159 -1.98 -11.95 9.15
N GLY A 160 -0.68 -11.69 9.07
CA GLY A 160 0.12 -11.70 7.87
C GLY A 160 0.25 -13.06 7.26
N HIS A 161 0.43 -14.08 8.10
CA HIS A 161 0.39 -15.45 7.62
C HIS A 161 -0.93 -15.77 6.92
N ARG A 162 -2.08 -15.42 7.52
CA ARG A 162 -3.40 -15.68 6.92
C ARG A 162 -3.62 -14.88 5.65
N PHE A 163 -3.18 -13.63 5.62
CA PHE A 163 -3.34 -12.76 4.46
C PHE A 163 -2.54 -13.30 3.27
N TRP A 164 -1.23 -13.51 3.45
CA TRP A 164 -0.36 -13.94 2.37
C TRP A 164 -0.57 -15.41 1.99
N SER A 165 -0.97 -16.29 2.92
CA SER A 165 -1.34 -17.67 2.56
C SER A 165 -2.54 -17.70 1.62
N LEU A 166 -3.58 -16.90 1.90
CA LEU A 166 -4.76 -16.82 1.04
C LEU A 166 -4.39 -16.39 -0.38
N PHE A 167 -3.60 -15.33 -0.54
CA PHE A 167 -3.23 -14.86 -1.87
C PHE A 167 -2.19 -15.76 -2.55
N SER A 168 -1.35 -16.45 -1.80
CA SER A 168 -0.51 -17.51 -2.35
C SER A 168 -1.35 -18.67 -2.89
N GLU A 169 -2.41 -19.09 -2.19
CA GLU A 169 -3.33 -20.14 -2.69
C GLU A 169 -4.13 -19.70 -3.91
N LEU A 170 -4.59 -18.44 -3.97
CA LEU A 170 -5.43 -17.92 -5.05
C LEU A 170 -4.62 -17.51 -6.29
N CYS A 171 -3.45 -16.92 -6.10
CA CYS A 171 -2.65 -16.30 -7.15
C CYS A 171 -1.43 -17.15 -7.52
N HIS A 172 -0.97 -18.04 -6.64
CA HIS A 172 0.25 -18.86 -6.75
C HIS A 172 1.56 -18.06 -6.72
N ILE A 173 1.66 -17.00 -7.51
CA ILE A 173 2.81 -16.10 -7.59
C ILE A 173 2.39 -14.66 -7.23
N PRO A 174 3.28 -13.85 -6.63
CA PRO A 174 2.93 -12.50 -6.16
C PRO A 174 2.49 -11.57 -7.30
N GLU A 175 3.10 -11.66 -8.48
CA GLU A 175 2.82 -10.79 -9.63
C GLU A 175 1.36 -10.86 -10.06
N LYS A 176 0.71 -12.01 -9.91
CA LYS A 176 -0.73 -12.16 -10.22
C LYS A 176 -1.62 -11.40 -9.23
N PHE A 177 -1.22 -11.29 -7.96
CA PHE A 177 -1.91 -10.42 -7.00
C PHE A 177 -1.61 -8.96 -7.32
N PHE A 178 -0.33 -8.62 -7.48
CA PHE A 178 0.10 -7.23 -7.64
C PHE A 178 -0.21 -6.58 -8.99
N LYS A 179 -0.54 -7.39 -9.99
CA LYS A 179 -1.09 -6.92 -11.27
C LYS A 179 -2.37 -6.09 -11.08
N HIS A 180 -3.22 -6.45 -10.11
CA HIS A 180 -4.51 -5.79 -9.90
C HIS A 180 -4.66 -5.16 -8.53
N ALA A 181 -3.92 -5.64 -7.54
CA ALA A 181 -4.09 -5.25 -6.15
C ALA A 181 -2.79 -4.73 -5.51
N PHE A 182 -2.92 -3.96 -4.45
CA PHE A 182 -1.79 -3.62 -3.58
C PHE A 182 -2.24 -3.60 -2.12
N LEU A 183 -1.31 -3.87 -1.21
CA LEU A 183 -1.55 -3.83 0.23
C LEU A 183 -0.77 -2.69 0.87
N TYR A 184 -1.47 -1.87 1.65
CA TYR A 184 -0.90 -0.71 2.34
C TYR A 184 -1.39 -0.67 3.79
N ASN A 185 -0.68 0.03 4.69
CA ASN A 185 -1.15 0.30 6.04
C ASN A 185 -1.53 1.76 6.17
N TYR A 186 -2.71 2.04 6.72
CA TYR A 186 -3.19 3.41 6.92
C TYR A 186 -2.27 4.25 7.81
N CYS A 187 -1.82 3.69 8.94
CA CYS A 187 -0.85 4.30 9.84
C CYS A 187 0.46 3.50 9.80
N PRO A 188 1.63 4.14 9.56
CA PRO A 188 2.89 3.42 9.54
C PRO A 188 3.46 3.16 10.95
N LEU A 189 2.86 3.70 12.01
CA LEU A 189 3.42 3.62 13.38
C LEU A 189 2.87 2.45 14.20
N ALA A 190 3.73 1.82 14.98
CA ALA A 190 3.34 0.93 16.07
C ALA A 190 3.61 1.59 17.43
N PHE A 191 2.59 1.62 18.28
CA PHE A 191 2.69 2.18 19.64
C PHE A 191 2.65 1.06 20.66
N MET A 192 3.47 1.18 21.71
CA MET A 192 3.52 0.19 22.77
C MET A 192 3.64 0.83 24.15
N ASP A 193 3.08 0.14 25.15
CA ASP A 193 3.32 0.46 26.56
C ASP A 193 4.69 -0.05 27.05
N ASN A 194 4.99 0.18 28.33
CA ASN A 194 6.25 -0.24 28.98
C ASN A 194 6.52 -1.75 28.85
N ASN A 195 5.48 -2.59 28.70
CA ASN A 195 5.59 -4.04 28.63
C ASN A 195 5.55 -4.57 27.17
N GLY A 196 5.58 -3.67 26.18
CA GLY A 196 5.49 -4.03 24.78
C GLY A 196 4.09 -4.47 24.34
N ARG A 197 3.03 -4.15 25.11
CA ARG A 197 1.66 -4.37 24.66
C ARG A 197 1.34 -3.34 23.57
N ASN A 198 0.79 -3.82 22.46
CA ASN A 198 0.38 -2.98 21.35
C ASN A 198 -0.78 -2.05 21.76
N ILE A 199 -0.68 -0.77 21.41
CA ILE A 199 -1.72 0.24 21.50
C ILE A 199 -2.06 0.63 20.07
N THR A 200 -3.30 0.38 19.65
CA THR A 200 -3.69 0.67 18.27
C THR A 200 -4.04 2.15 18.10
N PRO A 201 -4.02 2.71 16.87
CA PRO A 201 -4.57 4.04 16.61
C PRO A 201 -6.02 4.20 17.10
N ALA A 202 -6.82 3.12 17.05
CA ALA A 202 -8.19 3.09 17.55
C ALA A 202 -8.28 3.21 19.09
N ASP A 203 -7.28 2.71 19.81
CA ASP A 203 -7.20 2.81 21.27
C ASP A 203 -6.69 4.20 21.70
N GLU A 204 -5.72 4.74 20.95
CA GLU A 204 -5.12 6.04 21.23
C GLU A 204 -6.06 7.21 20.89
N LYS A 205 -6.89 7.08 19.84
CA LYS A 205 -7.88 8.09 19.43
C LYS A 205 -7.30 9.50 19.25
N ASN A 206 -6.04 9.57 18.84
CA ASN A 206 -5.34 10.83 18.59
C ASN A 206 -5.80 11.41 17.24
N LYS A 207 -6.55 12.51 17.31
CA LYS A 207 -7.12 13.17 16.12
C LYS A 207 -6.07 13.80 15.21
N ASP A 208 -4.94 14.24 15.76
CA ASP A 208 -3.86 14.82 14.96
C ASP A 208 -3.15 13.73 14.16
N LEU A 209 -2.91 12.57 14.77
CA LEU A 209 -2.40 11.38 14.06
C LEU A 209 -3.36 10.98 12.94
N GLU A 210 -4.66 10.87 13.24
CA GLU A 210 -5.66 10.53 12.23
C GLU A 210 -5.67 11.55 11.09
N SER A 211 -5.69 12.86 11.40
CA SER A 211 -5.70 13.92 10.40
C SER A 211 -4.47 13.85 9.47
N VAL A 212 -3.28 13.59 10.02
CA VAL A 212 -2.07 13.43 9.22
C VAL A 212 -2.16 12.16 8.35
N CYS A 213 -2.52 11.02 8.92
CA CYS A 213 -2.65 9.78 8.15
C CYS A 213 -3.74 9.89 7.06
N ASP A 214 -4.88 10.52 7.33
CA ASP A 214 -5.95 10.79 6.37
C ASP A 214 -5.41 11.56 5.15
N GLN A 215 -4.70 12.67 5.39
CA GLN A 215 -4.16 13.53 4.34
C GLN A 215 -3.19 12.78 3.42
N TYR A 216 -2.33 11.94 3.99
CA TYR A 216 -1.37 11.17 3.20
C TYR A 216 -2.02 9.97 2.51
N PHE A 217 -3.00 9.34 3.14
CA PHE A 217 -3.77 8.27 2.52
C PHE A 217 -4.57 8.78 1.31
N LEU A 218 -5.09 10.01 1.35
CA LEU A 218 -5.69 10.65 0.17
C LEU A 218 -4.70 10.81 -0.98
N LYS A 219 -3.43 11.13 -0.69
CA LYS A 219 -2.39 11.17 -1.73
C LYS A 219 -2.16 9.79 -2.33
N ILE A 220 -2.09 8.74 -1.51
CA ILE A 220 -2.00 7.34 -1.98
C ILE A 220 -3.16 7.00 -2.92
N ILE A 221 -4.40 7.34 -2.54
CA ILE A 221 -5.59 7.12 -3.39
C ILE A 221 -5.47 7.88 -4.72
N ASN A 222 -5.03 9.14 -4.69
CA ASN A 222 -4.91 9.95 -5.90
C ASN A 222 -3.86 9.42 -6.88
N VAL A 223 -2.77 8.85 -6.36
CA VAL A 223 -1.74 8.22 -7.19
C VAL A 223 -2.20 6.85 -7.72
N LEU A 224 -2.70 5.98 -6.84
CA LEU A 224 -3.05 4.60 -7.23
C LEU A 224 -4.39 4.48 -7.97
N LYS A 225 -5.28 5.47 -7.83
CA LYS A 225 -6.62 5.55 -8.43
C LYS A 225 -7.43 4.25 -8.32
N PRO A 226 -7.58 3.67 -7.12
CA PRO A 226 -8.28 2.40 -6.97
C PRO A 226 -9.77 2.50 -7.26
N GLN A 227 -10.29 1.48 -7.94
CA GLN A 227 -11.73 1.31 -8.15
C GLN A 227 -12.40 0.77 -6.89
N MET A 228 -11.67 -0.02 -6.09
CA MET A 228 -12.13 -0.60 -4.84
C MET A 228 -11.07 -0.43 -3.75
N ILE A 229 -11.50 0.01 -2.56
CA ILE A 229 -10.65 0.04 -1.36
C ILE A 229 -11.23 -0.92 -0.33
N VAL A 230 -10.43 -1.88 0.12
CA VAL A 230 -10.81 -2.93 1.07
C VAL A 230 -10.11 -2.68 2.40
N GLY A 231 -10.84 -2.12 3.37
CA GLY A 231 -10.36 -1.96 4.74
C GLY A 231 -10.33 -3.30 5.49
N ILE A 232 -9.16 -3.72 5.94
CA ILE A 232 -8.97 -4.94 6.73
C ILE A 232 -9.23 -4.62 8.20
N GLY A 233 -10.50 -4.71 8.57
CA GLY A 233 -10.98 -4.50 9.93
C GLY A 233 -11.84 -3.24 10.08
N ARG A 234 -12.74 -3.27 11.07
CA ARG A 234 -13.81 -2.27 11.26
C ARG A 234 -13.31 -0.84 11.47
N TYR A 235 -12.16 -0.66 12.12
CA TYR A 235 -11.61 0.68 12.32
C TYR A 235 -11.19 1.31 10.99
N VAL A 236 -10.41 0.55 10.20
CA VAL A 236 -9.88 1.01 8.91
C VAL A 236 -11.00 1.26 7.92
N GLU A 237 -11.99 0.37 7.85
CA GLU A 237 -13.18 0.54 7.01
C GLU A 237 -13.93 1.84 7.34
N LYS A 238 -14.17 2.12 8.64
CA LYS A 238 -14.82 3.36 9.07
C LYS A 238 -13.98 4.59 8.74
N ARG A 239 -12.66 4.54 8.95
CA ARG A 239 -11.75 5.64 8.61
C ARG A 239 -11.76 5.92 7.11
N ILE A 240 -11.60 4.90 6.27
CA ILE A 240 -11.69 5.02 4.81
C ILE A 240 -13.05 5.62 4.40
N GLY A 241 -14.15 5.13 4.96
CA GLY A 241 -15.48 5.67 4.68
C GLY A 241 -15.66 7.13 5.08
N ALA A 242 -14.96 7.62 6.11
CA ALA A 242 -14.94 9.03 6.47
C ALA A 242 -14.12 9.86 5.48
N ILE A 243 -12.92 9.38 5.11
CA ILE A 243 -12.01 10.03 4.15
C ILE A 243 -12.68 10.17 2.78
N ILE A 244 -13.31 9.11 2.27
CA ILE A 244 -13.98 9.11 0.96
C ILE A 244 -15.20 10.04 0.94
N LYS A 245 -15.86 10.29 2.08
CA LYS A 245 -16.96 11.27 2.13
C LYS A 245 -16.48 12.71 2.03
N THR A 246 -15.23 12.98 2.44
CA THR A 246 -14.65 14.34 2.38
C THR A 246 -14.15 14.73 1.00
N VAL A 247 -13.98 13.75 0.10
CA VAL A 247 -13.46 13.94 -1.25
C VAL A 247 -14.47 13.23 -2.14
N GLU A 248 -15.38 13.94 -2.82
CA GLU A 248 -16.53 13.36 -3.58
C GLU A 248 -16.15 12.18 -4.51
N VAL A 249 -15.96 11.00 -3.93
CA VAL A 249 -15.59 9.76 -4.60
C VAL A 249 -16.69 8.79 -4.21
N LYS A 250 -17.50 8.36 -5.18
CA LYS A 250 -18.61 7.42 -4.94
C LYS A 250 -18.03 6.07 -4.46
N PRO A 251 -18.22 5.65 -3.21
CA PRO A 251 -17.70 4.37 -2.76
C PRO A 251 -18.60 3.23 -3.26
N GLN A 252 -18.02 2.27 -3.96
CA GLN A 252 -18.61 0.92 -4.09
C GLN A 252 -18.08 0.05 -2.94
N ASN A 253 -18.64 0.23 -1.74
CA ASN A 253 -18.30 -0.62 -0.61
C ASN A 253 -18.94 -2.01 -0.77
N HIS A 254 -18.10 -3.04 -0.86
CA HIS A 254 -18.51 -4.42 -0.63
C HIS A 254 -17.94 -4.93 0.70
N ASP A 255 -18.81 -5.32 1.62
CA ASP A 255 -18.44 -5.91 2.90
C ASP A 255 -17.83 -7.32 2.69
N LEU A 256 -16.50 -7.37 2.72
CA LEU A 256 -15.70 -8.60 2.62
C LEU A 256 -15.29 -9.14 4.00
N LEU A 257 -15.66 -8.48 5.11
CA LEU A 257 -15.26 -8.91 6.46
C LEU A 257 -15.84 -10.27 6.86
N LYS A 258 -16.88 -10.75 6.16
CA LYS A 258 -17.43 -12.09 6.35
C LYS A 258 -16.50 -13.23 5.89
N TYR A 259 -15.38 -12.94 5.23
CA TYR A 259 -14.45 -13.95 4.72
C TYR A 259 -13.15 -14.09 5.51
N PHE A 260 -12.93 -13.26 6.54
CA PHE A 260 -11.70 -13.23 7.34
C PHE A 260 -11.91 -13.60 8.83
N LYS A 261 -13.09 -14.12 9.19
CA LYS A 261 -13.37 -14.67 10.53
C LYS A 261 -13.17 -16.18 10.57
#